data_AF-A0A7L2R7K2-F1
#
_entry.id   AF-A0A7L2R7K2-F1
#
_cell.length_a   1.000
_cell.length_b   1.000
_cell.length_c   1.000
_cell.angle_alpha   90.00
_cell.angle_beta   90.00
_cell.angle_gamma   90.00
#
_symmetry.space_group_name_H-M   'P 1'
#
loop_
_entity.id
_entity.type
_entity.pdbx_description
1 polymer ?
#
loop_
_entity_poly.entity_id
_entity_poly.type
_entity_poly.pdbx_seq_one_letter_code
_entity_poly.pdbx_strand_id
1 'polypeptide(L)'
;SGMHGYDLKTRRISNELNAVVVSVNYRLAPQHHFPAQFEDVYAVTKFFLQSKVLSQYGVDPARVCVAGDSAGGNLAAAVAQQLSEDPEVKTKLKAQVLIYPALQTLDMNLPSYQDNADKPLLSRSLMVRFWSEYFTSDPALREAMASNSHVPAEAGHLLPFVNWSRWLPAEMRGARAYGGVMPGSAELARRYPGFLDPRAAPLLASEARLRRLPPAYILTCEHDVLRDDGAMYAARLRAAGVPVTHHHATDAFHGAMTFLAWPLELALGHRLLNTCLDWLRENL
;
A
#
# COMPACT_ATOMS: atom_id res chain seq x y z
N SER A 1 13.91 9.34 -15.20
CA SER A 1 12.73 9.91 -15.90
C SER A 1 11.39 9.33 -15.42
N GLY A 2 11.26 8.86 -14.16
CA GLY A 2 10.07 8.15 -13.66
C GLY A 2 8.77 8.96 -13.53
N MET A 3 8.82 10.30 -13.56
CA MET A 3 7.62 11.14 -13.36
C MET A 3 6.67 11.19 -14.56
N HIS A 4 7.11 10.81 -15.77
CA HIS A 4 6.28 10.96 -16.98
C HIS A 4 5.02 10.07 -16.96
N GLY A 5 5.08 8.88 -16.34
CA GLY A 5 3.93 7.97 -16.25
C GLY A 5 2.83 8.41 -15.28
N TYR A 6 3.15 9.32 -14.35
CA TYR A 6 2.20 9.80 -13.33
C TYR A 6 1.73 11.24 -13.56
N ASP A 7 2.39 11.99 -14.44
CA ASP A 7 2.10 13.41 -14.72
C ASP A 7 0.63 13.63 -15.15
N LEU A 8 0.09 12.76 -16.01
CA LEU A 8 -1.31 12.87 -16.45
C LEU A 8 -2.29 12.68 -15.27
N LYS A 9 -2.04 11.67 -14.43
CA LYS A 9 -2.86 11.35 -13.26
C LYS A 9 -2.83 12.49 -12.26
N THR A 10 -1.64 13.01 -11.94
CA THR A 10 -1.46 14.10 -10.96
C THR A 10 -2.03 15.43 -11.45
N ARG A 11 -1.86 15.78 -12.74
CA ARG A 11 -2.50 16.96 -13.34
C ARG A 11 -4.02 16.87 -13.29
N ARG A 12 -4.58 15.70 -13.62
CA ARG A 12 -6.03 15.52 -13.58
C ARG A 12 -6.58 15.67 -12.17
N ILE A 13 -5.93 15.07 -11.17
CA ILE A 13 -6.30 15.24 -9.75
C ILE A 13 -6.22 16.71 -9.32
N SER A 14 -5.13 17.40 -9.68
CA SER A 14 -4.94 18.83 -9.38
C SER A 14 -6.08 19.68 -9.95
N ASN A 15 -6.42 19.48 -11.23
CA ASN A 15 -7.46 20.25 -11.92
C ASN A 15 -8.87 19.94 -11.39
N GLU A 16 -9.18 18.66 -11.16
CA GLU A 16 -10.54 18.21 -10.79
C GLU A 16 -10.89 18.48 -9.32
N LEU A 17 -9.89 18.61 -8.45
CA LEU A 17 -10.06 18.90 -7.02
C LEU A 17 -9.64 20.33 -6.65
N ASN A 18 -9.07 21.10 -7.57
CA ASN A 18 -8.42 22.38 -7.30
C ASN A 18 -7.41 22.26 -6.13
N ALA A 19 -6.55 21.23 -6.20
CA ALA A 19 -5.66 20.84 -5.12
C ALA A 19 -4.18 20.95 -5.53
N VAL A 20 -3.32 21.31 -4.58
CA VAL A 20 -1.87 21.22 -4.77
C VAL A 20 -1.45 19.75 -4.68
N VAL A 21 -0.87 19.21 -5.76
CA VAL A 21 -0.38 17.83 -5.82
C VAL A 21 1.15 17.80 -5.74
N VAL A 22 1.68 17.17 -4.69
CA VAL A 22 3.12 16.95 -4.51
C VAL A 22 3.46 15.51 -4.88
N SER A 23 4.02 15.30 -6.07
CA SER A 23 4.49 13.99 -6.52
C SER A 23 5.94 13.77 -6.10
N VAL A 24 6.20 12.75 -5.29
CA VAL A 24 7.54 12.47 -4.76
C VAL A 24 8.30 11.50 -5.67
N ASN A 25 9.44 11.94 -6.22
CA ASN A 25 10.34 11.08 -6.99
C ASN A 25 11.36 10.41 -6.05
N TYR A 26 10.90 9.42 -5.28
CA TYR A 26 11.71 8.68 -4.31
C TYR A 26 12.73 7.73 -4.98
N ARG A 27 13.81 7.39 -4.28
CA ARG A 27 14.84 6.44 -4.73
C ARG A 27 14.26 5.06 -5.02
N LEU A 28 14.78 4.30 -5.98
CA LEU A 28 14.19 3.00 -6.35
C LEU A 28 15.10 1.82 -5.99
N ALA A 29 14.46 0.69 -5.67
CA ALA A 29 15.13 -0.61 -5.61
C ALA A 29 15.42 -1.10 -7.05
N PRO A 30 16.48 -1.88 -7.27
CA PRO A 30 17.42 -2.41 -6.27
C PRO A 30 18.58 -1.47 -5.92
N GLN A 31 18.72 -0.30 -6.54
CA GLN A 31 19.86 0.61 -6.28
C GLN A 31 19.85 1.16 -4.85
N HIS A 32 18.65 1.34 -4.29
CA HIS A 32 18.45 1.72 -2.90
C HIS A 32 17.42 0.78 -2.29
N HIS A 33 17.82 -0.01 -1.30
CA HIS A 33 16.92 -0.90 -0.56
C HIS A 33 16.18 -0.14 0.56
N PHE A 34 15.10 -0.73 1.06
CA PHE A 34 14.38 -0.26 2.25
C PHE A 34 15.38 0.04 3.39
N PRO A 35 15.25 1.18 4.10
CA PRO A 35 14.09 2.08 4.13
C PRO A 35 14.15 3.32 3.21
N ALA A 36 15.05 3.38 2.22
CA ALA A 36 15.30 4.60 1.44
C ALA A 36 14.04 5.26 0.85
N GLN A 37 13.13 4.46 0.29
CA GLN A 37 11.86 4.90 -0.30
C GLN A 37 10.94 5.55 0.72
N PHE A 38 10.79 4.86 1.86
CA PHE A 38 9.96 5.32 2.96
C PHE A 38 10.53 6.64 3.52
N GLU A 39 11.84 6.71 3.75
CA GLU A 39 12.50 7.92 4.24
C GLU A 39 12.30 9.12 3.31
N ASP A 40 12.43 8.92 2.00
CA ASP A 40 12.22 9.98 1.01
C ASP A 40 10.79 10.53 1.05
N VAL A 41 9.78 9.65 0.98
CA VAL A 41 8.37 10.07 1.01
C VAL A 41 8.00 10.66 2.37
N TYR A 42 8.49 10.09 3.45
CA TYR A 42 8.25 10.59 4.80
C TYR A 42 8.83 11.99 5.00
N ALA A 43 10.09 12.21 4.61
CA ALA A 43 10.77 13.49 4.74
C ALA A 43 10.06 14.59 3.93
N VAL A 44 9.69 14.31 2.68
CA VAL A 44 8.95 15.27 1.84
C VAL A 44 7.58 15.58 2.41
N THR A 45 6.83 14.56 2.84
CA THR A 45 5.50 14.75 3.42
C THR A 45 5.57 15.57 4.70
N LYS A 46 6.49 15.23 5.61
CA LYS A 46 6.72 15.97 6.87
C LYS A 46 7.14 17.42 6.64
N PHE A 47 8.01 17.66 5.65
CA PHE A 47 8.40 19.01 5.25
C PHE A 47 7.20 19.81 4.74
N PHE A 48 6.40 19.22 3.85
CA PHE A 48 5.25 19.89 3.25
C PHE A 48 4.14 20.21 4.25
N LEU A 49 3.97 19.39 5.29
CA LEU A 49 3.00 19.60 6.36
C LEU A 49 3.36 20.74 7.33
N GLN A 50 4.53 21.37 7.20
CA GLN A 50 4.90 22.55 7.99
C GLN A 50 3.99 23.74 7.63
N SER A 51 3.46 24.44 8.63
CA SER A 51 2.51 25.55 8.43
C SER A 51 3.02 26.64 7.48
N LYS A 52 4.33 26.95 7.52
CA LYS A 52 4.95 27.91 6.59
C LYS A 52 4.92 27.45 5.14
N VAL A 53 5.09 26.15 4.90
CA VAL A 53 5.11 25.57 3.54
C VAL A 53 3.69 25.50 3.00
N LEU A 54 2.73 25.02 3.81
CA LEU A 54 1.32 25.02 3.43
C LEU A 54 0.82 26.42 3.06
N SER A 55 1.13 27.43 3.88
CA SER A 55 0.76 28.83 3.61
C SER A 55 1.39 29.36 2.31
N GLN A 56 2.67 29.06 2.06
CA GLN A 56 3.36 29.46 0.83
C GLN A 56 2.66 28.95 -0.43
N TYR A 57 2.06 27.76 -0.39
CA TYR A 57 1.35 27.15 -1.51
C TYR A 57 -0.18 27.34 -1.44
N GLY A 58 -0.70 28.11 -0.49
CA GLY A 58 -2.14 28.33 -0.31
C GLY A 58 -2.94 27.08 0.05
N VAL A 59 -2.31 26.09 0.69
CA VAL A 59 -2.95 24.83 1.09
C VAL A 59 -3.61 24.98 2.45
N ASP A 60 -4.89 24.59 2.54
CA ASP A 60 -5.61 24.52 3.81
C ASP A 60 -5.07 23.34 4.65
N PRO A 61 -4.51 23.58 5.86
CA PRO A 61 -3.99 22.52 6.72
C PRO A 61 -5.04 21.51 7.18
N ALA A 62 -6.34 21.84 7.11
CA ALA A 62 -7.41 20.91 7.45
C ALA A 62 -7.79 19.96 6.30
N ARG A 63 -7.23 20.16 5.10
CA ARG A 63 -7.59 19.47 3.84
C ARG A 63 -6.36 18.86 3.16
N VAL A 64 -5.59 18.08 3.92
CA VAL A 64 -4.39 17.38 3.39
C VAL A 64 -4.60 15.88 3.35
N CYS A 65 -4.28 15.24 2.22
CA CYS A 65 -4.39 13.80 2.00
C CYS A 65 -3.05 13.21 1.54
N VAL A 66 -2.78 11.96 1.90
CA VAL A 66 -1.75 11.14 1.24
C VAL A 66 -2.43 10.13 0.31
N ALA A 67 -1.85 9.91 -0.86
CA ALA A 67 -2.41 9.00 -1.85
C ALA A 67 -1.30 8.25 -2.58
N GLY A 68 -1.56 7.01 -2.98
CA GLY A 68 -0.65 6.25 -3.82
C GLY A 68 -1.25 4.95 -4.31
N ASP A 69 -0.66 4.41 -5.38
CA ASP A 69 -1.09 3.17 -6.01
C ASP A 69 -0.01 2.10 -5.99
N SER A 70 -0.41 0.84 -5.80
CA SER A 70 0.50 -0.31 -5.68
C SER A 70 1.55 -0.09 -4.58
N ALA A 71 2.86 -0.08 -4.92
CA ALA A 71 3.94 0.29 -4.01
C ALA A 71 3.84 1.75 -3.50
N GLY A 72 3.26 2.67 -4.26
CA GLY A 72 2.92 4.01 -3.76
C GLY A 72 1.81 3.97 -2.70
N GLY A 73 0.87 3.03 -2.83
CA GLY A 73 -0.17 2.78 -1.82
C GLY A 73 0.40 2.20 -0.52
N ASN A 74 1.42 1.35 -0.64
CA ASN A 74 2.23 0.92 0.51
C ASN A 74 2.84 2.13 1.26
N LEU A 75 3.56 2.98 0.52
CA LEU A 75 4.24 4.15 1.08
C LEU A 75 3.25 5.14 1.70
N ALA A 76 2.10 5.37 1.05
CA ALA A 76 1.04 6.23 1.58
C ALA A 76 0.50 5.72 2.92
N ALA A 77 0.24 4.41 3.04
CA ALA A 77 -0.20 3.80 4.29
C ALA A 77 0.90 3.87 5.38
N ALA A 78 2.14 3.55 5.03
CA ALA A 78 3.29 3.60 5.96
C ALA A 78 3.52 5.02 6.50
N VAL A 79 3.48 6.03 5.62
CA VAL A 79 3.66 7.44 5.99
C VAL A 79 2.50 7.93 6.84
N ALA A 80 1.25 7.61 6.51
CA ALA A 80 0.09 7.95 7.34
C ALA A 80 0.24 7.41 8.77
N GLN A 81 0.69 6.16 8.89
CA GLN A 81 0.99 5.54 10.18
C GLN A 81 2.10 6.26 10.93
N GLN A 82 3.24 6.51 10.30
CA GLN A 82 4.38 7.17 10.94
C GLN A 82 4.04 8.60 11.38
N LEU A 83 3.38 9.39 10.54
CA LEU A 83 2.99 10.77 10.85
C LEU A 83 2.03 10.84 12.05
N SER A 84 1.18 9.83 12.24
CA SER A 84 0.24 9.78 13.38
C SER A 84 0.91 9.58 14.74
N GLU A 85 2.18 9.17 14.74
CA GLU A 85 2.99 8.95 15.95
C GLU A 85 4.10 9.99 16.12
N ASP A 86 4.41 10.79 15.08
CA ASP A 86 5.46 11.80 15.13
C ASP A 86 4.97 13.08 15.84
N PRO A 87 5.51 13.42 17.03
CA PRO A 87 5.07 14.58 17.80
C PRO A 87 5.46 15.92 17.16
N GLU A 88 6.40 15.93 16.21
CA GLU A 88 6.81 17.14 15.49
C GLU A 88 5.80 17.52 14.40
N VAL A 89 4.97 16.57 13.95
CA VAL A 89 3.94 16.79 12.93
C VAL A 89 2.68 17.34 13.58
N LYS A 90 2.40 18.63 13.36
CA LYS A 90 1.21 19.30 13.93
C LYS A 90 -0.02 19.23 13.03
N THR A 91 0.20 19.24 11.72
CA THR A 91 -0.88 19.14 10.73
C THR A 91 -1.29 17.68 10.55
N LYS A 92 -2.55 17.35 10.83
CA LYS A 92 -3.08 16.00 10.68
C LYS A 92 -3.55 15.77 9.25
N LEU A 93 -3.41 14.55 8.77
CA LEU A 93 -4.03 14.14 7.51
C LEU A 93 -5.54 14.07 7.68
N LYS A 94 -6.27 14.56 6.69
CA LYS A 94 -7.72 14.50 6.58
C LYS A 94 -8.20 13.15 6.04
N ALA A 95 -7.43 12.57 5.13
CA ALA A 95 -7.72 11.30 4.47
C ALA A 95 -6.45 10.56 4.03
N GLN A 96 -6.59 9.26 3.74
CA GLN A 96 -5.61 8.46 3.00
C GLN A 96 -6.29 7.70 1.85
N VAL A 97 -5.66 7.67 0.68
CA VAL A 97 -6.18 6.99 -0.52
C VAL A 97 -5.18 5.91 -0.96
N LEU A 98 -5.59 4.65 -0.86
CA LEU A 98 -4.75 3.49 -1.10
C LEU A 98 -5.31 2.69 -2.27
N ILE A 99 -4.58 2.67 -3.38
CA ILE A 99 -5.09 2.13 -4.64
C ILE A 99 -4.37 0.82 -4.94
N TYR A 100 -5.09 -0.31 -4.88
CA TYR A 100 -4.56 -1.69 -4.99
C TYR A 100 -3.21 -1.88 -4.26
N PRO A 101 -3.13 -1.53 -2.96
CA PRO A 101 -1.86 -1.37 -2.26
C PRO A 101 -1.20 -2.71 -1.91
N ALA A 102 0.14 -2.77 -1.99
CA ALA A 102 0.92 -3.88 -1.41
C ALA A 102 1.13 -3.62 0.08
N LEU A 103 0.67 -4.47 1.00
CA LEU A 103 0.62 -4.13 2.43
C LEU A 103 1.23 -5.16 3.36
N GLN A 104 1.52 -6.37 2.88
CA GLN A 104 2.16 -7.39 3.69
C GLN A 104 3.19 -8.21 2.94
N THR A 105 4.13 -8.75 3.71
CA THR A 105 5.31 -9.48 3.25
C THR A 105 5.40 -10.88 3.84
N LEU A 106 4.50 -11.26 4.75
CA LEU A 106 4.66 -12.47 5.57
C LEU A 106 4.09 -13.72 4.90
N ASP A 107 2.97 -13.58 4.20
CA ASP A 107 2.28 -14.70 3.54
C ASP A 107 2.19 -14.45 2.03
N MET A 108 3.06 -15.11 1.26
CA MET A 108 3.06 -15.09 -0.20
C MET A 108 2.06 -16.10 -0.79
N ASN A 109 1.21 -16.73 0.02
CA ASN A 109 0.22 -17.73 -0.37
C ASN A 109 -1.22 -17.33 0.01
N LEU A 110 -1.51 -16.03 0.14
CA LEU A 110 -2.89 -15.55 0.27
C LEU A 110 -3.79 -16.11 -0.85
N PRO A 111 -5.12 -16.25 -0.63
CA PRO A 111 -6.02 -16.72 -1.67
C PRO A 111 -5.86 -16.00 -3.02
N SER A 112 -5.75 -14.66 -3.01
CA SER A 112 -5.52 -13.86 -4.23
C SER A 112 -4.15 -14.08 -4.87
N TYR A 113 -3.10 -14.35 -4.07
CA TYR A 113 -1.78 -14.69 -4.61
C TYR A 113 -1.79 -16.01 -5.39
N GLN A 114 -2.66 -16.95 -5.00
CA GLN A 114 -2.85 -18.22 -5.70
C GLN A 114 -3.78 -18.07 -6.91
N ASP A 115 -4.90 -17.37 -6.77
CA ASP A 115 -5.92 -17.21 -7.83
C ASP A 115 -5.43 -16.38 -9.01
N ASN A 116 -4.58 -15.40 -8.71
CA ASN A 116 -4.03 -14.47 -9.69
C ASN A 116 -2.54 -14.74 -9.96
N ALA A 117 -2.03 -15.93 -9.63
CA ALA A 117 -0.61 -16.26 -9.67
C ALA A 117 0.05 -15.97 -11.03
N ASP A 118 -0.67 -16.20 -12.13
CA ASP A 118 -0.16 -16.11 -13.50
C ASP A 118 -0.72 -14.88 -14.28
N LYS A 119 -1.29 -13.89 -13.58
CA LYS A 119 -1.79 -12.68 -14.26
C LYS A 119 -0.64 -11.91 -14.91
N PRO A 120 -0.82 -11.41 -16.17
CA PRO A 120 0.29 -10.90 -16.97
C PRO A 120 0.86 -9.56 -16.50
N LEU A 121 0.06 -8.72 -15.82
CA LEU A 121 0.52 -7.42 -15.32
C LEU A 121 1.22 -7.51 -13.97
N LEU A 122 0.71 -8.36 -13.08
CA LEU A 122 1.30 -8.60 -11.78
C LEU A 122 1.07 -10.06 -11.36
N SER A 123 2.08 -10.89 -11.60
CA SER A 123 2.10 -12.29 -11.19
C SER A 123 2.59 -12.42 -9.75
N ARG A 124 2.34 -13.58 -9.14
CA ARG A 124 2.90 -13.92 -7.81
C ARG A 124 4.43 -13.90 -7.83
N SER A 125 5.04 -14.45 -8.88
CA SER A 125 6.50 -14.50 -9.02
C SER A 125 7.11 -13.09 -9.15
N LEU A 126 6.43 -12.18 -9.84
CA LEU A 126 6.85 -10.79 -9.94
C LEU A 126 6.73 -10.06 -8.60
N MET A 127 5.67 -10.30 -7.83
CA MET A 127 5.55 -9.73 -6.47
C MET A 127 6.62 -10.26 -5.52
N VAL A 128 6.94 -11.56 -5.55
CA VAL A 128 8.05 -12.13 -4.77
C VAL A 128 9.36 -11.45 -5.13
N ARG A 129 9.61 -11.23 -6.43
CA ARG A 129 10.78 -10.49 -6.89
C ARG A 129 10.78 -9.07 -6.35
N PHE A 130 9.71 -8.29 -6.52
CA PHE A 130 9.63 -6.92 -6.03
C PHE A 130 9.85 -6.80 -4.52
N TRP A 131 9.20 -7.66 -3.72
CA TRP A 131 9.41 -7.67 -2.27
C TRP A 131 10.84 -8.02 -1.91
N SER A 132 11.44 -9.05 -2.52
CA SER A 132 12.82 -9.42 -2.24
C SER A 132 13.81 -8.30 -2.59
N GLU A 133 13.73 -7.74 -3.80
CA GLU A 133 14.58 -6.64 -4.29
C GLU A 133 14.40 -5.35 -3.48
N TYR A 134 13.22 -5.15 -2.88
CA TYR A 134 12.98 -4.04 -1.96
C TYR A 134 13.88 -4.10 -0.72
N PHE A 135 14.19 -5.30 -0.22
CA PHE A 135 15.02 -5.48 0.97
C PHE A 135 16.49 -5.79 0.66
N THR A 136 16.77 -6.52 -0.42
CA THR A 136 18.12 -6.98 -0.75
C THR A 136 18.21 -7.52 -2.18
N SER A 137 19.43 -7.62 -2.71
CA SER A 137 19.72 -8.34 -3.95
C SER A 137 20.13 -9.81 -3.72
N ASP A 138 20.06 -10.31 -2.48
CA ASP A 138 20.39 -11.70 -2.16
C ASP A 138 19.28 -12.67 -2.64
N PRO A 139 19.61 -13.65 -3.52
CA PRO A 139 18.64 -14.61 -4.02
C PRO A 139 18.03 -15.49 -2.92
N ALA A 140 18.71 -15.71 -1.79
CA ALA A 140 18.20 -16.55 -0.70
C ALA A 140 16.90 -16.02 -0.11
N LEU A 141 16.75 -14.69 0.01
CA LEU A 141 15.48 -14.10 0.48
C LEU A 141 14.38 -14.31 -0.55
N ARG A 142 14.69 -14.12 -1.84
CA ARG A 142 13.74 -14.32 -2.94
C ARG A 142 13.25 -15.77 -3.00
N GLU A 143 14.15 -16.74 -2.86
CA GLU A 143 13.83 -18.16 -2.84
C GLU A 143 12.96 -18.52 -1.65
N ALA A 144 13.32 -18.05 -0.45
CA ALA A 144 12.53 -18.27 0.75
C ALA A 144 11.13 -17.62 0.67
N MET A 145 11.01 -16.42 0.09
CA MET A 145 9.71 -15.79 -0.18
C MET A 145 8.90 -16.56 -1.23
N ALA A 146 9.55 -17.08 -2.28
CA ALA A 146 8.89 -17.87 -3.31
C ALA A 146 8.26 -19.15 -2.75
N SER A 147 8.93 -19.80 -1.79
CA SER A 147 8.44 -20.97 -1.05
C SER A 147 7.59 -20.63 0.18
N ASN A 148 7.35 -19.35 0.47
CA ASN A 148 6.62 -18.86 1.64
C ASN A 148 7.20 -19.37 2.99
N SER A 149 8.53 -19.43 3.07
CA SER A 149 9.30 -20.00 4.19
C SER A 149 10.40 -19.05 4.67
N HIS A 150 10.13 -17.74 4.69
CA HIS A 150 11.07 -16.69 5.11
C HIS A 150 10.74 -16.08 6.49
N VAL A 151 9.54 -16.30 7.02
CA VAL A 151 9.11 -15.74 8.31
C VAL A 151 9.56 -16.65 9.46
N PRO A 152 10.45 -16.22 10.35
CA PRO A 152 10.99 -17.08 11.40
C PRO A 152 9.96 -17.32 12.51
N ALA A 153 10.11 -18.41 13.27
CA ALA A 153 9.17 -18.79 14.33
C ALA A 153 9.00 -17.69 15.41
N GLU A 154 10.07 -16.96 15.70
CA GLU A 154 10.10 -15.87 16.68
C GLU A 154 9.22 -14.67 16.25
N ALA A 155 8.98 -14.51 14.95
CA ALA A 155 8.06 -13.52 14.39
C ALA A 155 6.59 -13.99 14.43
N GLY A 156 6.28 -15.13 15.06
CA GLY A 156 4.94 -15.70 15.16
C GLY A 156 3.89 -14.75 15.75
N HIS A 157 4.31 -13.79 16.59
CA HIS A 157 3.45 -12.75 17.14
C HIS A 157 2.85 -11.80 16.09
N LEU A 158 3.41 -11.74 14.87
CA LEU A 158 2.92 -10.93 13.76
C LEU A 158 1.90 -11.67 12.89
N LEU A 159 1.89 -13.01 12.90
CA LEU A 159 1.01 -13.83 12.07
C LEU A 159 -0.50 -13.56 12.28
N PRO A 160 -0.99 -13.22 13.50
CA PRO A 160 -2.38 -12.81 13.67
C PRO A 160 -2.79 -11.59 12.84
N PHE A 161 -1.86 -10.72 12.44
CA PHE A 161 -2.17 -9.53 11.63
C PHE A 161 -2.39 -9.84 10.16
N VAL A 162 -1.82 -10.94 9.66
CA VAL A 162 -1.95 -11.43 8.27
C VAL A 162 -2.86 -12.66 8.16
N ASN A 163 -3.51 -13.05 9.26
CA ASN A 163 -4.39 -14.20 9.28
C ASN A 163 -5.65 -13.95 8.43
N TRP A 164 -5.58 -14.35 7.16
CA TRP A 164 -6.64 -14.12 6.20
C TRP A 164 -7.94 -14.87 6.54
N SER A 165 -7.89 -15.97 7.31
CA SER A 165 -9.12 -16.63 7.78
C SER A 165 -9.96 -15.72 8.70
N ARG A 166 -9.30 -14.79 9.39
CA ARG A 166 -9.93 -13.81 10.27
C ARG A 166 -10.31 -12.53 9.52
N TRP A 167 -9.45 -12.05 8.63
CA TRP A 167 -9.55 -10.70 8.08
C TRP A 167 -10.21 -10.64 6.70
N LEU A 168 -10.27 -11.73 5.94
CA LEU A 168 -10.98 -11.75 4.66
C LEU A 168 -12.47 -12.13 4.82
N PRO A 169 -13.36 -11.52 4.04
CA PRO A 169 -14.74 -11.96 3.89
C PRO A 169 -14.85 -13.43 3.44
N ALA A 170 -15.98 -14.10 3.72
CA ALA A 170 -16.18 -15.49 3.35
C ALA A 170 -16.10 -15.71 1.82
N GLU A 171 -16.58 -14.74 1.06
CA GLU A 171 -16.65 -14.75 -0.40
C GLU A 171 -15.24 -14.75 -1.02
N MET A 172 -14.30 -14.00 -0.43
CA MET A 172 -12.91 -13.92 -0.91
C MET A 172 -12.05 -15.12 -0.48
N ARG A 173 -12.42 -15.79 0.63
CA ARG A 173 -11.74 -17.01 1.11
C ARG A 173 -12.13 -18.26 0.33
N GLY A 174 -13.38 -18.33 -0.10
CA GLY A 174 -13.97 -19.54 -0.65
C GLY A 174 -13.93 -20.71 0.36
N ALA A 175 -13.78 -21.94 -0.13
CA ALA A 175 -13.73 -23.14 0.70
C ALA A 175 -12.34 -23.45 1.29
N ARG A 176 -11.37 -22.52 1.21
CA ARG A 176 -9.98 -22.79 1.59
C ARG A 176 -9.80 -22.84 3.11
N ALA A 177 -9.05 -23.84 3.55
CA ALA A 177 -8.53 -23.88 4.92
C ALA A 177 -7.27 -23.01 5.03
N TYR A 178 -7.15 -22.27 6.13
CA TYR A 178 -5.94 -21.52 6.40
C TYR A 178 -4.85 -22.43 6.95
N GLY A 179 -3.77 -22.59 6.18
CA GLY A 179 -2.63 -23.42 6.54
C GLY A 179 -1.58 -22.73 7.43
N GLY A 180 -1.73 -21.42 7.70
CA GLY A 180 -0.70 -20.63 8.36
C GLY A 180 0.52 -20.35 7.47
N VAL A 181 1.52 -19.67 8.03
CA VAL A 181 2.82 -19.43 7.40
C VAL A 181 3.82 -20.41 7.99
N MET A 182 4.56 -21.12 7.13
CA MET A 182 5.57 -22.08 7.56
C MET A 182 6.77 -21.35 8.17
N PRO A 183 7.30 -21.80 9.33
CA PRO A 183 8.48 -21.20 9.92
C PRO A 183 9.68 -21.25 8.97
N GLY A 184 10.28 -20.08 8.75
CA GLY A 184 11.45 -19.84 7.93
C GLY A 184 12.73 -19.67 8.73
N SER A 185 13.81 -19.32 8.02
CA SER A 185 15.14 -19.13 8.62
C SER A 185 15.24 -17.85 9.46
N ALA A 186 15.59 -18.00 10.74
CA ALA A 186 15.92 -16.89 11.64
C ALA A 186 17.14 -16.07 11.14
N GLU A 187 18.00 -16.65 10.31
CA GLU A 187 19.14 -15.95 9.73
C GLU A 187 18.71 -14.87 8.74
N LEU A 188 17.75 -15.18 7.86
CA LEU A 188 17.22 -14.22 6.89
C LEU A 188 16.57 -13.03 7.59
N ALA A 189 15.83 -13.27 8.67
CA ALA A 189 15.22 -12.19 9.46
C ALA A 189 16.25 -11.31 10.18
N ARG A 190 17.37 -11.88 10.66
CA ARG A 190 18.46 -11.09 11.24
C ARG A 190 19.17 -10.25 10.18
N ARG A 191 19.38 -10.80 8.98
CA ARG A 191 20.08 -10.10 7.89
C ARG A 191 19.20 -9.05 7.21
N TYR A 192 17.90 -9.31 7.11
CA TYR A 192 16.92 -8.49 6.39
C TYR A 192 15.68 -8.22 7.23
N PRO A 193 15.79 -7.57 8.40
CA PRO A 193 14.64 -7.36 9.30
C PRO A 193 13.53 -6.50 8.69
N GLY A 194 13.81 -5.78 7.59
CA GLY A 194 12.86 -4.90 6.92
C GLY A 194 11.56 -5.59 6.48
N PHE A 195 11.58 -6.88 6.12
CA PHE A 195 10.35 -7.59 5.75
C PHE A 195 9.43 -7.87 6.95
N LEU A 196 9.85 -7.59 8.18
CA LEU A 196 9.01 -7.64 9.38
C LEU A 196 8.62 -6.24 9.87
N ASP A 197 9.11 -5.18 9.22
CA ASP A 197 8.93 -3.80 9.66
C ASP A 197 7.59 -3.23 9.16
N PRO A 198 6.73 -2.69 10.05
CA PRO A 198 5.47 -2.06 9.64
C PRO A 198 5.61 -0.89 8.66
N ARG A 199 6.80 -0.27 8.56
CA ARG A 199 7.10 0.78 7.57
C ARG A 199 7.26 0.21 6.14
N ALA A 200 7.58 -1.08 6.02
CA ALA A 200 7.59 -1.80 4.75
C ALA A 200 6.29 -2.59 4.54
N ALA A 201 5.69 -3.11 5.60
CA ALA A 201 4.46 -3.90 5.58
C ALA A 201 3.40 -3.28 6.51
N PRO A 202 2.68 -2.23 6.07
CA PRO A 202 1.72 -1.50 6.91
C PRO A 202 0.59 -2.37 7.49
N LEU A 203 0.29 -3.53 6.90
CA LEU A 203 -0.65 -4.50 7.47
C LEU A 203 -0.14 -5.10 8.80
N LEU A 204 1.12 -4.92 9.19
CA LEU A 204 1.69 -5.38 10.46
C LEU A 204 1.54 -4.36 11.60
N ALA A 205 0.97 -3.19 11.33
CA ALA A 205 0.77 -2.15 12.33
C ALA A 205 -0.11 -2.62 13.50
N SER A 206 0.22 -2.18 14.71
CA SER A 206 -0.59 -2.45 15.89
C SER A 206 -1.96 -1.75 15.80
N GLU A 207 -2.95 -2.29 16.49
CA GLU A 207 -4.30 -1.68 16.55
C GLU A 207 -4.27 -0.26 17.14
N ALA A 208 -3.37 -0.01 18.10
CA ALA A 208 -3.16 1.30 18.71
C ALA A 208 -2.66 2.35 17.69
N ARG A 209 -1.82 1.93 16.75
CA ARG A 209 -1.36 2.75 15.63
C ARG A 209 -2.47 2.97 14.62
N LEU A 210 -3.18 1.90 14.23
CA LEU A 210 -4.28 1.99 13.25
C LEU A 210 -5.39 2.94 13.70
N ARG A 211 -5.78 2.91 14.99
CA ARG A 211 -6.79 3.80 15.59
C ARG A 211 -6.58 5.29 15.35
N ARG A 212 -5.33 5.72 15.11
CA ARG A 212 -4.95 7.12 14.94
C ARG A 212 -5.03 7.60 13.50
N LEU A 213 -5.29 6.69 12.56
CA LEU A 213 -5.26 6.98 11.15
C LEU A 213 -6.50 7.75 10.69
N PRO A 214 -6.38 8.58 9.63
CA PRO A 214 -7.52 9.26 9.05
C PRO A 214 -8.44 8.28 8.29
N PRO A 215 -9.67 8.71 7.97
CA PRO A 215 -10.54 8.00 7.04
C PRO A 215 -9.79 7.53 5.78
N ALA A 216 -10.09 6.31 5.36
CA ALA A 216 -9.40 5.67 4.24
C ALA A 216 -10.34 5.34 3.09
N TYR A 217 -9.92 5.66 1.87
CA TYR A 217 -10.41 5.04 0.65
C TYR A 217 -9.44 3.95 0.22
N ILE A 218 -9.94 2.73 0.05
CA ILE A 218 -9.14 1.59 -0.41
C ILE A 218 -9.79 1.03 -1.66
N LEU A 219 -9.07 1.02 -2.77
CA LEU A 219 -9.46 0.30 -3.98
C LEU A 219 -8.76 -1.05 -4.02
N THR A 220 -9.51 -2.15 -4.20
CA THR A 220 -8.93 -3.44 -4.57
C THR A 220 -9.52 -3.92 -5.90
N CYS A 221 -8.75 -4.74 -6.61
CA CYS A 221 -9.14 -5.29 -7.91
C CYS A 221 -9.31 -6.80 -7.79
N GLU A 222 -10.32 -7.39 -8.42
CA GLU A 222 -10.55 -8.84 -8.34
C GLU A 222 -9.43 -9.65 -9.02
N HIS A 223 -8.93 -9.16 -10.14
CA HIS A 223 -7.84 -9.81 -10.88
C HIS A 223 -6.46 -9.24 -10.48
N ASP A 224 -6.15 -9.33 -9.19
CA ASP A 224 -4.93 -8.81 -8.59
C ASP A 224 -4.43 -9.73 -7.47
N VAL A 225 -3.12 -10.04 -7.47
CA VAL A 225 -2.49 -10.77 -6.35
C VAL A 225 -2.57 -10.00 -5.04
N LEU A 226 -2.58 -8.66 -5.07
CA LEU A 226 -2.67 -7.79 -3.89
C LEU A 226 -4.12 -7.53 -3.43
N ARG A 227 -5.12 -8.18 -4.03
CA ARG A 227 -6.53 -8.01 -3.63
C ARG A 227 -6.71 -8.21 -2.12
N ASP A 228 -6.15 -9.30 -1.60
CA ASP A 228 -6.34 -9.71 -0.21
C ASP A 228 -5.57 -8.83 0.76
N ASP A 229 -4.40 -8.28 0.38
CA ASP A 229 -3.66 -7.28 1.16
C ASP A 229 -4.56 -6.08 1.52
N GLY A 230 -5.17 -5.47 0.50
CA GLY A 230 -6.06 -4.32 0.67
C GLY A 230 -7.33 -4.66 1.43
N ALA A 231 -7.95 -5.81 1.16
CA ALA A 231 -9.16 -6.25 1.85
C ALA A 231 -8.91 -6.52 3.34
N MET A 232 -7.81 -7.19 3.68
CA MET A 232 -7.42 -7.40 5.08
C MET A 232 -7.11 -6.08 5.78
N TYR A 233 -6.41 -5.14 5.12
CA TYR A 233 -6.13 -3.84 5.73
C TYR A 233 -7.41 -3.03 5.98
N ALA A 234 -8.36 -3.05 5.03
CA ALA A 234 -9.67 -2.44 5.22
C ALA A 234 -10.41 -3.03 6.43
N ALA A 235 -10.40 -4.36 6.58
CA ALA A 235 -11.01 -5.02 7.74
C ALA A 235 -10.32 -4.65 9.06
N ARG A 236 -8.99 -4.59 9.09
CA ARG A 236 -8.22 -4.20 10.28
C ARG A 236 -8.44 -2.74 10.67
N LEU A 237 -8.49 -1.82 9.70
CA LEU A 237 -8.81 -0.42 9.94
C LEU A 237 -10.22 -0.25 10.53
N ARG A 238 -11.23 -0.94 9.96
CA ARG A 238 -12.60 -0.93 10.50
C ARG A 238 -12.64 -1.49 11.92
N ALA A 239 -11.94 -2.58 12.19
CA ALA A 239 -11.86 -3.16 13.54
C ALA A 239 -11.17 -2.21 14.54
N ALA A 240 -10.25 -1.37 14.06
CA ALA A 240 -9.65 -0.30 14.85
C ALA A 240 -10.51 0.98 14.96
N GLY A 241 -11.72 1.00 14.39
CA GLY A 241 -12.63 2.14 14.45
C GLY A 241 -12.35 3.26 13.43
N VAL A 242 -11.49 3.02 12.43
CA VAL A 242 -11.22 3.97 11.35
C VAL A 242 -12.36 3.89 10.32
N PRO A 243 -12.92 5.03 9.86
CA PRO A 243 -13.86 5.04 8.75
C PRO A 243 -13.18 4.56 7.46
N VAL A 244 -13.75 3.55 6.79
CA VAL A 244 -13.18 2.96 5.57
C VAL A 244 -14.22 2.82 4.49
N THR A 245 -13.99 3.48 3.36
CA THR A 245 -14.62 3.19 2.08
C THR A 245 -13.76 2.18 1.34
N HIS A 246 -14.23 0.93 1.23
CA HIS A 246 -13.53 -0.12 0.48
C HIS A 246 -14.29 -0.33 -0.82
N HIS A 247 -13.72 0.14 -1.93
CA HIS A 247 -14.21 -0.13 -3.27
C HIS A 247 -13.51 -1.38 -3.79
N HIS A 248 -14.26 -2.47 -3.93
CA HIS A 248 -13.76 -3.68 -4.58
C HIS A 248 -14.27 -3.74 -6.02
N ALA A 249 -13.38 -3.55 -6.99
CA ALA A 249 -13.70 -3.55 -8.41
C ALA A 249 -13.59 -4.97 -8.98
N THR A 250 -14.74 -5.59 -9.24
CA THR A 250 -14.84 -6.99 -9.69
C THR A 250 -14.40 -7.20 -11.14
N ASP A 251 -14.36 -6.14 -11.95
CA ASP A 251 -13.97 -6.14 -13.36
C ASP A 251 -12.53 -5.63 -13.58
N ALA A 252 -11.80 -5.34 -12.51
CA ALA A 252 -10.51 -4.67 -12.56
C ALA A 252 -9.32 -5.59 -12.28
N PHE A 253 -8.14 -5.13 -12.69
CA PHE A 253 -6.85 -5.81 -12.54
C PHE A 253 -5.80 -4.83 -11.99
N HIS A 254 -4.67 -5.37 -11.52
CA HIS A 254 -3.60 -4.56 -10.95
C HIS A 254 -3.09 -3.48 -11.92
N GLY A 255 -2.98 -2.23 -11.46
CA GLY A 255 -2.51 -1.13 -12.29
C GLY A 255 -3.52 -0.61 -13.32
N ALA A 256 -4.78 -1.05 -13.29
CA ALA A 256 -5.82 -0.60 -14.22
C ALA A 256 -5.97 0.94 -14.30
N MET A 257 -5.68 1.66 -13.21
CA MET A 257 -5.76 3.13 -13.16
C MET A 257 -4.56 3.85 -13.82
N THR A 258 -3.60 3.11 -14.40
CA THR A 258 -2.49 3.67 -15.19
C THR A 258 -2.86 3.85 -16.66
N PHE A 259 -3.88 3.13 -17.15
CA PHE A 259 -4.32 3.14 -18.55
C PHE A 259 -5.27 4.31 -18.85
N LEU A 260 -4.78 5.54 -18.63
CA LEU A 260 -5.51 6.80 -18.79
C LEU A 260 -5.22 7.53 -20.11
N ALA A 261 -4.32 7.00 -20.92
CA ALA A 261 -3.92 7.60 -22.19
C ALA A 261 -3.27 6.57 -23.13
N TRP A 262 -3.07 6.99 -24.37
CA TRP A 262 -2.35 6.26 -25.42
C TRP A 262 -0.99 5.72 -24.94
N PRO A 263 -0.55 4.51 -25.35
CA PRO A 263 -1.12 3.65 -26.41
C PRO A 263 -2.25 2.72 -25.97
N LEU A 264 -2.54 2.63 -24.69
CA LEU A 264 -3.59 1.78 -24.14
C LEU A 264 -4.46 2.60 -23.17
N GLU A 265 -5.52 3.18 -23.70
CA GLU A 265 -6.52 3.91 -22.91
C GLU A 265 -7.72 2.99 -22.64
N LEU A 266 -8.08 2.84 -21.37
CA LEU A 266 -9.18 1.97 -20.95
C LEU A 266 -10.22 2.75 -20.17
N ALA A 267 -11.48 2.65 -20.57
CA ALA A 267 -12.61 3.25 -19.85
C ALA A 267 -12.65 2.82 -18.37
N LEU A 268 -12.17 1.61 -18.06
CA LEU A 268 -11.98 1.11 -16.70
C LEU A 268 -11.07 2.02 -15.87
N GLY A 269 -9.91 2.43 -16.39
CA GLY A 269 -8.97 3.30 -15.68
C GLY A 269 -9.59 4.66 -15.35
N HIS A 270 -10.34 5.23 -16.29
CA HIS A 270 -11.06 6.49 -16.09
C HIS A 270 -12.17 6.35 -15.05
N ARG A 271 -12.97 5.27 -15.10
CA ARG A 271 -14.00 4.97 -14.09
C ARG A 271 -13.41 4.90 -12.69
N LEU A 272 -12.35 4.11 -12.50
CA LEU A 272 -11.71 3.93 -11.19
C LEU A 272 -11.14 5.25 -10.64
N LEU A 273 -10.50 6.05 -11.50
CA LEU A 273 -10.02 7.37 -11.11
C LEU A 273 -11.18 8.31 -10.75
N ASN A 274 -12.26 8.34 -11.54
CA ASN A 274 -13.42 9.18 -11.27
C ASN A 274 -14.06 8.84 -9.93
N THR A 275 -14.27 7.54 -9.63
CA THR A 275 -14.81 7.13 -8.32
C THR A 275 -13.93 7.57 -7.16
N CYS A 276 -12.61 7.51 -7.33
CA CYS A 276 -11.66 8.03 -6.33
C CYS A 276 -11.77 9.56 -6.18
N LEU A 277 -11.89 10.29 -7.28
CA LEU A 277 -12.06 11.75 -7.27
C LEU A 277 -13.38 12.16 -6.61
N ASP A 278 -14.47 11.47 -6.90
CA ASP A 278 -15.78 11.74 -6.29
C ASP A 278 -15.72 11.54 -4.77
N TRP A 279 -15.07 10.46 -4.32
CA TRP A 279 -14.84 10.25 -2.89
C TRP A 279 -13.99 11.37 -2.27
N LEU A 280 -12.93 11.81 -2.95
CA LEU A 280 -12.08 12.90 -2.47
C LEU A 280 -12.83 14.23 -2.40
N ARG A 281 -13.73 14.55 -3.33
CA ARG A 281 -14.56 15.78 -3.28
C ARG A 281 -15.42 15.86 -2.03
N GLU A 282 -15.88 14.71 -1.53
CA GLU A 282 -16.73 14.63 -0.33
C GLU A 282 -15.92 14.61 0.97
N ASN A 283 -14.67 14.13 0.92
CA ASN A 283 -13.90 13.79 2.13
C ASN A 283 -12.64 14.62 2.36
N LEU A 284 -12.15 15.35 1.35
CA LEU A 284 -10.98 16.23 1.43
C LEU A 284 -11.39 17.69 1.41
#